data_AF-A0A976HE08-F1
#
_entry.id   AF-A0A976HE08-F1
#
_cell.length_a   1.000
_cell.length_b   1.000
_cell.length_c   1.000
_cell.angle_alpha   90.00
_cell.angle_beta   90.00
_cell.angle_gamma   90.00
#
_symmetry.space_group_name_H-M   'P 1'
#
loop_
_entity.id
_entity.type
_entity.pdbx_description
1 polymer ?
#
loop_
_entity_poly.entity_id
_entity_poly.type
_entity_poly.pdbx_seq_one_letter_code
_entity_poly.pdbx_strand_id
1 'polypeptide(L)'
;MATESAGVDLPSVVILLGAAVVAVPLFKRAGLGSVLGYLAAGLAIGPFGAGLFSDPMAILHVAELGVVMFLFIIGLEMQPSRLWAMRRDIFGLGLAQVLLSMALLSLVGLALGYPFAPALVAGTGFVLTSTAIVMQMLEERGDISAPKGQRIVSILLLEDLAIVPLLALVAFLAPGGETLTLADRAQGIALGLGAIAALILAGRYLINPIFSLLAAAQAREVMTAAALLIVLGSALWMQVGGLSAAMGAFLAGVLLSESSYRHQLEADVEPFRGLLLGLFFLAVGMALDLSVVARNWQLILISVVALTILKMVAIYVVARLF
;
A
#
# COMPACT_ATOMS: atom_id res chain seq x y z
N MET A 1 21.66 27.03 25.62
CA MET A 1 21.62 26.12 24.45
C MET A 1 20.67 25.01 24.80
N ALA A 2 19.38 25.25 24.59
CA ALA A 2 18.35 24.25 24.81
C ALA A 2 18.38 23.30 23.61
N THR A 3 18.41 22.01 23.91
CA THR A 3 18.22 20.92 22.96
C THR A 3 16.90 21.13 22.21
N GLU A 4 16.97 21.66 20.99
CA GLU A 4 15.87 21.58 20.03
C GLU A 4 15.60 20.09 19.80
N SER A 5 14.48 19.63 20.34
CA SER A 5 13.94 18.32 20.04
C SER A 5 13.86 18.18 18.52
N ALA A 6 14.36 17.06 18.00
CA ALA A 6 14.08 16.55 16.66
C ALA A 6 12.58 16.23 16.51
N GLY A 7 11.74 17.24 16.67
CA GLY A 7 10.30 17.21 16.58
C GLY A 7 9.85 17.92 15.31
N VAL A 8 8.68 17.54 14.83
CA VAL A 8 8.03 18.23 13.71
C VAL A 8 7.60 19.61 14.20
N ASP A 9 8.43 20.63 13.99
CA ASP A 9 8.09 22.00 14.38
C ASP A 9 6.94 22.56 13.54
N LEU A 10 6.16 23.49 14.09
CA LEU A 10 5.00 24.09 13.41
C LEU A 10 5.32 24.66 12.00
N PRO A 11 6.46 25.35 11.79
CA PRO A 11 6.84 25.80 10.45
C PRO A 11 6.98 24.64 9.45
N SER A 12 7.56 23.52 9.88
CA SER A 12 7.72 22.32 9.06
C SER A 12 6.37 21.73 8.64
N VAL A 13 5.41 21.67 9.57
CA VAL A 13 4.03 21.25 9.26
C VAL A 13 3.40 22.17 8.21
N VAL A 14 3.51 23.49 8.39
CA VAL A 14 2.93 24.47 7.47
C VAL A 14 3.58 24.38 6.09
N ILE A 15 4.90 24.16 6.01
CA ILE A 15 5.60 23.98 4.73
C ILE A 15 5.13 22.70 4.03
N LEU A 16 5.03 21.58 4.74
CA LEU A 16 4.55 20.31 4.18
C LEU A 16 3.13 20.44 3.62
N LEU A 17 2.22 20.99 4.42
CA LEU A 17 0.83 21.20 4.01
C LEU A 17 0.73 22.22 2.87
N GLY A 18 1.46 23.33 2.96
CA GLY A 18 1.49 24.37 1.93
C GLY A 18 2.00 23.84 0.59
N ALA A 19 3.08 23.05 0.60
CA ALA A 19 3.63 22.42 -0.60
C ALA A 19 2.61 21.47 -1.25
N ALA A 20 1.92 20.65 -0.46
CA ALA A 20 0.85 19.78 -0.96
C ALA A 20 -0.34 20.56 -1.53
N VAL A 21 -0.83 21.58 -0.80
CA VAL A 21 -1.98 22.41 -1.19
C VAL A 21 -1.71 23.16 -2.50
N VAL A 22 -0.46 23.51 -2.79
CA VAL A 22 -0.08 24.15 -4.06
C VAL A 22 0.16 23.11 -5.16
N ALA A 23 0.98 22.10 -4.91
CA ALA A 23 1.41 21.16 -5.95
C ALA A 23 0.29 20.24 -6.42
N VAL A 24 -0.53 19.70 -5.52
CA VAL A 24 -1.56 18.72 -5.88
C VAL A 24 -2.61 19.29 -6.85
N PRO A 25 -3.18 20.51 -6.63
CA PRO A 25 -4.08 21.12 -7.61
C PRO A 25 -3.40 21.45 -8.95
N LEU A 26 -2.14 21.85 -8.95
CA LEU A 26 -1.39 22.12 -10.19
C LEU A 26 -1.24 20.85 -11.03
N PHE A 27 -0.84 19.74 -10.41
CA PHE A 27 -0.70 18.45 -11.08
C PHE A 27 -2.06 17.91 -11.56
N LYS A 28 -3.12 18.02 -10.74
CA LYS A 28 -4.48 17.66 -11.17
C LYS A 28 -4.93 18.48 -12.38
N ARG A 29 -4.65 19.79 -12.41
CA ARG A 29 -4.96 20.65 -13.57
C ARG A 29 -4.17 20.28 -14.82
N ALA A 30 -2.96 19.75 -14.66
CA ALA A 30 -2.17 19.21 -15.76
C ALA A 30 -2.62 17.81 -16.23
N GLY A 31 -3.71 17.26 -15.67
CA GLY A 31 -4.19 15.91 -15.98
C GLY A 31 -3.38 14.79 -15.31
N LEU A 32 -2.53 15.12 -14.34
CA LEU A 32 -1.73 14.16 -13.57
C LEU A 32 -2.43 13.78 -12.26
N GLY A 33 -2.19 12.58 -11.76
CA GLY A 33 -2.75 12.11 -10.48
C GLY A 33 -2.20 12.88 -9.25
N SER A 34 -2.95 12.90 -8.15
CA SER A 34 -2.55 13.58 -6.90
C SER A 34 -1.25 13.05 -6.30
N VAL A 35 -1.00 11.74 -6.46
CA VAL A 35 0.24 11.08 -5.99
C VAL A 35 1.49 11.72 -6.59
N LEU A 36 1.47 12.03 -7.89
CA LEU A 36 2.58 12.72 -8.56
C LEU A 36 2.77 14.14 -8.01
N GLY A 37 1.68 14.83 -7.66
CA GLY A 37 1.74 16.14 -7.01
C GLY A 37 2.39 16.09 -5.63
N TYR A 38 2.06 15.10 -4.80
CA TYR A 38 2.72 14.89 -3.50
C TYR A 38 4.20 14.53 -3.65
N LEU A 39 4.55 13.62 -4.57
CA LEU A 39 5.95 13.24 -4.83
C LEU A 39 6.78 14.44 -5.30
N ALA A 40 6.24 15.24 -6.24
CA ALA A 40 6.91 16.42 -6.75
C ALA A 40 7.07 17.51 -5.69
N ALA A 41 6.05 17.74 -4.85
CA ALA A 41 6.14 18.64 -3.71
C ALA A 41 7.23 18.19 -2.73
N GLY A 42 7.27 16.90 -2.41
CA GLY A 42 8.27 16.30 -1.54
C GLY A 42 9.67 16.49 -2.10
N LEU A 43 9.87 16.19 -3.38
CA LEU A 43 11.13 16.40 -4.05
C LEU A 43 11.56 17.88 -4.02
N ALA A 44 10.62 18.80 -4.24
CA ALA A 44 10.88 20.22 -4.26
C ALA A 44 11.28 20.79 -2.89
N ILE A 45 10.69 20.32 -1.79
CA ILE A 45 11.01 20.79 -0.42
C ILE A 45 12.12 19.98 0.25
N GLY A 46 12.41 18.79 -0.26
CA GLY A 46 13.38 17.85 0.31
C GLY A 46 14.85 18.27 0.12
N PRO A 47 15.79 17.42 0.59
CA PRO A 47 17.22 17.71 0.59
C PRO A 47 17.79 18.04 -0.79
N PHE A 48 17.26 17.39 -1.83
CA PHE A 48 17.72 17.55 -3.22
C PHE A 48 17.01 18.66 -4.00
N GLY A 49 15.99 19.29 -3.40
CA GLY A 49 15.28 20.44 -3.94
C GLY A 49 15.71 21.74 -3.25
N ALA A 50 14.80 22.34 -2.49
CA ALA A 50 15.03 23.56 -1.73
C ALA A 50 15.79 23.32 -0.40
N GLY A 51 15.98 22.06 0.02
CA GLY A 51 16.72 21.72 1.24
C GLY A 51 16.03 22.16 2.53
N LEU A 52 14.71 22.36 2.53
CA LEU A 52 13.94 22.77 3.71
C LEU A 52 13.82 21.64 4.75
N PHE A 53 13.96 20.40 4.29
CA PHE A 53 14.01 19.19 5.12
C PHE A 53 15.32 18.45 4.87
N SER A 54 16.05 18.12 5.94
CA SER A 54 17.31 17.39 5.90
C SER A 54 17.20 15.93 6.28
N ASP A 55 16.17 15.55 7.05
CA ASP A 55 15.91 14.16 7.46
C ASP A 55 14.53 13.66 6.97
N PRO A 56 14.46 13.14 5.72
CA PRO A 56 13.24 12.51 5.21
C PRO A 56 12.82 11.25 6.00
N MET A 57 13.75 10.57 6.68
CA MET A 57 13.48 9.28 7.33
C MET A 57 12.61 9.43 8.59
N ALA A 58 12.78 10.54 9.32
CA ALA A 58 11.90 10.87 10.45
C ALA A 58 10.44 11.04 9.99
N ILE A 59 10.22 11.68 8.84
CA ILE A 59 8.88 11.89 8.28
C ILE A 59 8.32 10.57 7.73
N LEU A 60 9.16 9.75 7.08
CA LEU A 60 8.75 8.44 6.56
C LEU A 60 8.17 7.53 7.65
N HIS A 61 8.77 7.46 8.84
CA HIS A 61 8.25 6.63 9.94
C HIS A 61 6.82 7.01 10.35
N VAL A 62 6.53 8.31 10.47
CA VAL A 62 5.16 8.78 10.76
C VAL A 62 4.24 8.52 9.56
N ALA A 63 4.78 8.65 8.36
CA ALA A 63 4.01 8.52 7.14
C ALA A 63 3.69 7.06 6.75
N GLU A 64 4.42 6.07 7.27
CA GLU A 64 4.04 4.65 7.16
C GLU A 64 2.64 4.38 7.71
N LEU A 65 2.19 5.16 8.72
CA LEU A 65 0.81 5.12 9.20
C LEU A 65 -0.20 5.44 8.09
N GLY A 66 0.16 6.27 7.11
CA GLY A 66 -0.65 6.54 5.94
C GLY A 66 -0.88 5.32 5.07
N VAL A 67 0.16 4.50 4.88
CA VAL A 67 0.06 3.23 4.16
C VAL A 67 -0.79 2.22 4.95
N VAL A 68 -0.60 2.17 6.27
CA VAL A 68 -1.42 1.35 7.18
C VAL A 68 -2.90 1.72 7.04
N MET A 69 -3.25 3.00 7.13
CA MET A 69 -4.63 3.48 6.98
C MET A 69 -5.18 3.23 5.57
N PHE A 70 -4.36 3.39 4.53
CA PHE A 70 -4.74 3.09 3.15
C PHE A 70 -5.07 1.61 2.97
N LEU A 71 -4.22 0.71 3.44
CA LEU A 71 -4.44 -0.73 3.35
C LEU A 71 -5.62 -1.21 4.19
N PHE A 72 -5.89 -0.55 5.32
CA PHE A 72 -7.10 -0.80 6.09
C PHE A 72 -8.37 -0.43 5.31
N ILE A 73 -8.41 0.75 4.67
CA ILE A 73 -9.56 1.14 3.85
C ILE A 73 -9.71 0.20 2.65
N ILE A 74 -8.62 -0.17 1.97
CA ILE A 74 -8.68 -1.20 0.92
C ILE A 74 -9.29 -2.49 1.49
N GLY A 75 -8.83 -2.94 2.66
CA GLY A 75 -9.39 -4.10 3.34
C GLY A 75 -10.90 -3.95 3.62
N LEU A 76 -11.37 -2.78 4.08
CA LEU A 76 -12.78 -2.52 4.31
C LEU A 76 -13.61 -2.54 3.02
N GLU A 77 -13.03 -2.07 1.92
CA GLU A 77 -13.67 -2.07 0.61
C GLU A 77 -13.83 -3.49 0.06
N MET A 78 -12.87 -4.39 0.35
CA MET A 78 -12.92 -5.80 -0.02
C MET A 78 -14.11 -6.50 0.64
N GLN A 79 -15.04 -7.00 -0.16
CA GLN A 79 -16.16 -7.83 0.32
C GLN A 79 -15.87 -9.31 0.05
N PRO A 80 -15.51 -10.14 1.05
CA PRO A 80 -15.13 -11.54 0.85
C PRO A 80 -16.17 -12.34 0.07
N SER A 81 -17.46 -12.14 0.40
CA SER A 81 -18.60 -12.73 -0.30
C SER A 81 -18.63 -12.39 -1.81
N ARG A 82 -18.35 -11.13 -2.17
CA ARG A 82 -18.28 -10.67 -3.57
C ARG A 82 -17.05 -11.25 -4.29
N LEU A 83 -15.90 -11.29 -3.64
CA LEU A 83 -14.68 -11.91 -4.20
C LEU A 83 -14.91 -13.39 -4.50
N TRP A 84 -15.61 -14.11 -3.63
CA TRP A 84 -15.91 -15.52 -3.83
C TRP A 84 -16.82 -15.78 -5.04
N ALA A 85 -17.73 -14.85 -5.35
CA ALA A 85 -18.55 -14.91 -6.56
C ALA A 85 -17.69 -14.78 -7.84
N MET A 86 -16.63 -13.96 -7.79
CA MET A 86 -15.69 -13.70 -8.90
C MET A 86 -14.45 -14.61 -8.88
N ARG A 87 -14.42 -15.65 -8.03
CA ARG A 87 -13.22 -16.47 -7.76
C ARG A 87 -12.55 -17.08 -8.99
N ARG A 88 -13.31 -17.41 -10.05
CA ARG A 88 -12.75 -17.98 -11.27
C ARG A 88 -11.90 -16.97 -12.04
N ASP A 89 -12.38 -15.74 -12.14
CA ASP A 89 -11.64 -14.66 -12.81
C ASP A 89 -10.51 -14.15 -11.92
N ILE A 90 -10.74 -14.00 -10.61
CA ILE A 90 -9.73 -13.54 -9.65
C ILE A 90 -8.57 -14.55 -9.55
N PHE A 91 -8.85 -15.81 -9.19
CA PHE A 91 -7.79 -16.82 -8.96
C PHE A 91 -7.34 -17.52 -10.25
N GLY A 92 -8.04 -17.34 -11.37
CA GLY A 92 -7.61 -17.80 -12.68
C GLY A 92 -6.83 -16.72 -13.42
N LEU A 93 -7.56 -15.77 -14.03
CA LEU A 93 -7.00 -14.69 -14.84
C LEU A 93 -6.07 -13.78 -14.02
N GLY A 94 -6.52 -13.31 -12.86
CA GLY A 94 -5.71 -12.44 -12.00
C GLY A 94 -4.40 -13.11 -11.61
N LEU A 95 -4.46 -14.38 -11.16
CA LEU A 95 -3.28 -15.05 -10.61
C LEU A 95 -2.26 -15.33 -11.70
N ALA A 96 -2.73 -15.73 -12.88
CA ALA A 96 -1.89 -15.86 -14.05
C ALA A 96 -1.22 -14.53 -14.41
N GLN A 97 -1.95 -13.41 -14.37
CA GLN A 97 -1.40 -12.09 -14.65
C GLN A 97 -0.34 -11.67 -13.62
N VAL A 98 -0.60 -11.83 -12.32
CA VAL A 98 0.33 -11.43 -11.25
C VAL A 98 1.60 -12.26 -11.33
N LEU A 99 1.49 -13.59 -11.45
CA LEU A 99 2.65 -14.48 -11.50
C LEU A 99 3.48 -14.29 -12.77
N LEU A 100 2.82 -14.15 -13.93
CA LEU A 100 3.53 -13.92 -15.19
C LEU A 100 4.22 -12.54 -15.19
N SER A 101 3.52 -11.50 -14.73
CA SER A 101 4.11 -10.16 -14.62
C SER A 101 5.28 -10.16 -13.65
N MET A 102 5.14 -10.80 -12.48
CA MET A 102 6.21 -10.91 -11.50
C MET A 102 7.44 -11.59 -12.13
N ALA A 103 7.26 -12.70 -12.83
CA ALA A 103 8.36 -13.41 -13.49
C ALA A 103 9.05 -12.54 -14.56
N LEU A 104 8.27 -11.93 -15.47
CA LEU A 104 8.81 -11.12 -16.56
C LEU A 104 9.49 -9.83 -16.06
N LEU A 105 8.89 -9.15 -15.08
CA LEU A 105 9.43 -7.90 -14.54
C LEU A 105 10.69 -8.15 -13.69
N SER A 106 10.74 -9.26 -12.94
CA SER A 106 11.95 -9.65 -12.20
C SER A 106 13.10 -10.03 -13.13
N LEU A 107 12.78 -10.58 -14.32
CA LEU A 107 13.78 -10.93 -15.32
C LEU A 107 14.57 -9.71 -15.81
N VAL A 108 13.97 -8.51 -15.82
CA VAL A 108 14.68 -7.27 -16.16
C VAL A 108 15.83 -7.03 -15.19
N GLY A 109 15.58 -7.16 -13.87
CA GLY A 109 16.62 -7.01 -12.85
C GLY A 109 17.73 -8.06 -12.99
N LEU A 110 17.35 -9.32 -13.24
CA LEU A 110 18.32 -10.40 -13.47
C LEU A 110 19.17 -10.16 -14.73
N ALA A 111 18.56 -9.71 -15.82
CA ALA A 111 19.26 -9.40 -17.07
C ALA A 111 20.22 -8.21 -16.93
N LEU A 112 19.94 -7.28 -16.02
CA LEU A 112 20.83 -6.18 -15.64
C LEU A 112 21.96 -6.61 -14.68
N GLY A 113 21.99 -7.88 -14.26
CA GLY A 113 23.03 -8.45 -13.40
C GLY A 113 22.77 -8.28 -11.90
N TYR A 114 21.57 -7.88 -11.48
CA TYR A 114 21.22 -7.82 -10.06
C TYR A 114 21.00 -9.22 -9.46
N PRO A 115 21.28 -9.41 -8.16
CA PRO A 115 20.97 -10.67 -7.48
C PRO A 115 19.47 -10.98 -7.50
N PHE A 116 19.12 -12.26 -7.33
CA PHE A 116 17.74 -12.74 -7.43
C PHE A 116 16.78 -12.04 -6.46
N ALA A 117 17.14 -11.91 -5.17
CA ALA A 117 16.23 -11.33 -4.19
C ALA A 117 15.87 -9.85 -4.47
N PRO A 118 16.82 -8.92 -4.69
CA PRO A 118 16.49 -7.55 -5.10
C PRO A 118 15.73 -7.46 -6.43
N ALA A 119 16.07 -8.29 -7.42
CA ALA A 119 15.38 -8.32 -8.70
C ALA A 119 13.91 -8.76 -8.56
N LEU A 120 13.66 -9.78 -7.72
CA LEU A 120 12.31 -10.26 -7.41
C LEU A 120 11.52 -9.21 -6.63
N VAL A 121 12.13 -8.60 -5.60
CA VAL A 121 11.50 -7.51 -4.83
C VAL A 121 11.10 -6.36 -5.76
N ALA A 122 11.99 -5.90 -6.63
CA ALA A 122 11.68 -4.85 -7.61
C ALA A 122 10.55 -5.30 -8.56
N GLY A 123 10.63 -6.51 -9.11
CA GLY A 123 9.61 -7.07 -10.00
C GLY A 123 8.22 -7.08 -9.37
N THR A 124 8.11 -7.56 -8.12
CA THR A 124 6.83 -7.58 -7.37
C THR A 124 6.24 -6.19 -7.16
N GLY A 125 7.06 -5.17 -6.89
CA GLY A 125 6.59 -3.79 -6.76
C GLY A 125 5.97 -3.25 -8.05
N PHE A 126 6.54 -3.59 -9.21
CA PHE A 126 6.04 -3.14 -10.52
C PHE A 126 4.87 -3.96 -11.06
N VAL A 127 4.52 -5.11 -10.44
CA VAL A 127 3.30 -5.85 -10.80
C VAL A 127 2.05 -5.04 -10.51
N LEU A 128 2.03 -4.29 -9.42
CA LEU A 128 0.84 -3.57 -8.94
C LEU A 128 0.42 -2.44 -9.88
N THR A 129 -0.87 -2.25 -10.05
CA THR A 129 -1.48 -1.20 -10.87
C THR A 129 -2.32 -0.28 -9.98
N SER A 130 -2.40 1.00 -10.33
CA SER A 130 -3.25 1.93 -9.59
C SER A 130 -4.73 1.68 -9.91
N THR A 131 -5.43 0.99 -9.01
CA THR A 131 -6.87 0.66 -9.13
C THR A 131 -7.72 1.91 -9.38
N ALA A 132 -7.50 2.98 -8.62
CA ALA A 132 -8.28 4.22 -8.74
C ALA A 132 -8.25 4.82 -10.15
N ILE A 133 -7.07 4.87 -10.79
CA ILE A 133 -6.91 5.42 -12.14
C ILE A 133 -7.63 4.54 -13.17
N VAL A 134 -7.43 3.23 -13.10
CA VAL A 134 -8.05 2.30 -14.06
C VAL A 134 -9.57 2.28 -13.90
N MET A 135 -10.08 2.31 -12.67
CA MET A 135 -11.51 2.38 -12.40
C MET A 135 -12.13 3.66 -12.93
N GLN A 136 -11.49 4.81 -12.71
CA GLN A 136 -11.92 6.09 -13.28
C GLN A 136 -11.97 6.02 -14.81
N MET A 137 -10.93 5.48 -15.45
CA MET A 137 -10.90 5.33 -16.91
C MET A 137 -12.00 4.39 -17.44
N LEU A 138 -12.34 3.33 -16.71
CA LEU A 138 -13.45 2.43 -17.06
C LEU A 138 -14.80 3.14 -16.89
N GLU A 139 -14.95 3.96 -15.85
CA GLU A 139 -16.18 4.72 -15.60
C GLU A 139 -16.43 5.77 -16.68
N GLU A 140 -15.40 6.55 -17.03
CA GLU A 140 -15.45 7.56 -18.10
C GLU A 140 -15.80 6.94 -19.45
N ARG A 141 -15.41 5.68 -19.68
CA ARG A 141 -15.74 4.92 -20.90
C ARG A 141 -17.07 4.18 -20.83
N GLY A 142 -17.71 4.12 -19.67
CA GLY A 142 -18.91 3.30 -19.43
C GLY A 142 -18.65 1.79 -19.51
N ASP A 143 -17.39 1.35 -19.34
CA ASP A 143 -16.95 -0.03 -19.56
C ASP A 143 -16.94 -0.89 -18.28
N ILE A 144 -17.21 -0.31 -17.08
CA ILE A 144 -17.13 -1.03 -15.79
C ILE A 144 -17.97 -2.31 -15.78
N SER A 145 -19.20 -2.26 -16.27
CA SER A 145 -20.13 -3.38 -16.28
C SER A 145 -19.91 -4.34 -17.46
N ALA A 146 -19.10 -3.96 -18.44
CA ALA A 146 -18.80 -4.80 -19.59
C ALA A 146 -17.96 -6.03 -19.16
N PRO A 147 -18.06 -7.18 -19.85
CA PRO A 147 -17.27 -8.37 -19.51
C PRO A 147 -15.76 -8.11 -19.46
N LYS A 148 -15.23 -7.29 -20.38
CA LYS A 148 -13.83 -6.83 -20.38
C LYS A 148 -13.49 -5.98 -19.15
N GLY A 149 -14.40 -5.11 -18.70
CA GLY A 149 -14.23 -4.27 -17.52
C GLY A 149 -14.21 -5.10 -16.25
N GLN A 150 -15.12 -6.07 -16.13
CA GLN A 150 -15.14 -7.01 -15.00
C GLN A 150 -13.87 -7.86 -14.91
N ARG A 151 -13.31 -8.29 -16.05
CA ARG A 151 -11.99 -8.97 -16.08
C ARG A 151 -10.85 -8.06 -15.60
N ILE A 152 -10.82 -6.80 -16.03
CA ILE A 152 -9.84 -5.81 -15.55
C ILE A 152 -9.99 -5.61 -14.04
N VAL A 153 -11.22 -5.40 -13.55
CA VAL A 153 -11.52 -5.28 -12.12
C VAL A 153 -11.04 -6.52 -11.36
N SER A 154 -11.21 -7.71 -11.92
CA SER A 154 -10.78 -8.96 -11.27
C SER A 154 -9.25 -9.05 -11.13
N ILE A 155 -8.51 -8.58 -12.14
CA ILE A 155 -7.03 -8.47 -12.06
C ILE A 155 -6.64 -7.47 -10.98
N LEU A 156 -7.24 -6.26 -10.98
CA LEU A 156 -6.95 -5.22 -9.98
C LEU A 156 -7.24 -5.70 -8.56
N LEU A 157 -8.38 -6.38 -8.35
CA LEU A 157 -8.73 -6.96 -7.06
C LEU A 157 -7.71 -8.01 -6.59
N LEU A 158 -7.16 -8.82 -7.51
CA LEU A 158 -6.09 -9.73 -7.14
C LEU A 158 -4.79 -8.99 -6.85
N GLU A 159 -4.42 -7.98 -7.64
CA GLU A 159 -3.23 -7.16 -7.36
C GLU A 159 -3.32 -6.54 -5.96
N ASP A 160 -4.47 -5.97 -5.59
CA ASP A 160 -4.72 -5.43 -4.26
C ASP A 160 -4.66 -6.51 -3.16
N LEU A 161 -5.26 -7.69 -3.40
CA LEU A 161 -5.17 -8.83 -2.48
C LEU A 161 -3.73 -9.38 -2.37
N ALA A 162 -2.94 -9.27 -3.44
CA ALA A 162 -1.58 -9.75 -3.51
C ALA A 162 -0.59 -8.83 -2.76
N ILE A 163 -0.95 -7.58 -2.46
CA ILE A 163 -0.07 -6.67 -1.70
C ILE A 163 0.42 -7.33 -0.42
N VAL A 164 -0.48 -7.95 0.35
CA VAL A 164 -0.13 -8.59 1.63
C VAL A 164 0.88 -9.73 1.49
N PRO A 165 0.63 -10.79 0.68
CA PRO A 165 1.61 -11.86 0.50
C PRO A 165 2.88 -11.38 -0.19
N LEU A 166 2.82 -10.38 -1.08
CA LEU A 166 4.02 -9.80 -1.69
C LEU A 166 4.87 -9.05 -0.65
N LEU A 167 4.27 -8.25 0.23
CA LEU A 167 4.99 -7.61 1.34
C LEU A 167 5.61 -8.64 2.30
N ALA A 168 4.90 -9.75 2.56
CA ALA A 168 5.45 -10.85 3.35
C ALA A 168 6.67 -11.50 2.66
N LEU A 169 6.61 -11.68 1.34
CA LEU A 169 7.72 -12.18 0.53
C LEU A 169 8.92 -11.22 0.59
N VAL A 170 8.69 -9.91 0.49
CA VAL A 170 9.75 -8.90 0.62
C VAL A 170 10.41 -8.97 2.00
N ALA A 171 9.63 -9.06 3.08
CA ALA A 171 10.15 -9.19 4.44
C ALA A 171 10.94 -10.49 4.63
N PHE A 172 10.47 -11.59 4.04
CA PHE A 172 11.15 -12.89 4.08
C PHE A 172 12.49 -12.91 3.33
N LEU A 173 12.57 -12.18 2.22
CA LEU A 173 13.79 -12.06 1.39
C LEU A 173 14.77 -11.00 1.91
N ALA A 174 14.39 -10.21 2.92
CA ALA A 174 15.24 -9.16 3.46
C ALA A 174 16.56 -9.77 4.03
N PRO A 175 17.71 -9.12 3.80
CA PRO A 175 19.00 -9.59 4.32
C PRO A 175 18.99 -9.76 5.84
N GLY A 176 19.52 -10.88 6.34
CA GLY A 176 19.49 -11.24 7.77
C GLY A 176 19.17 -12.71 8.05
N GLY A 177 18.78 -13.47 7.02
CA GLY A 177 18.41 -14.89 7.15
C GLY A 177 19.54 -15.92 7.04
N GLU A 178 20.78 -15.52 6.75
CA GLU A 178 21.91 -16.47 6.61
C GLU A 178 22.33 -17.10 7.95
N THR A 179 21.96 -16.48 9.07
CA THR A 179 22.22 -16.95 10.44
C THR A 179 21.05 -17.68 11.08
N LEU A 180 19.88 -17.73 10.42
CA LEU A 180 18.67 -18.34 10.98
C LEU A 180 18.63 -19.84 10.69
N THR A 181 18.51 -20.63 11.75
CA THR A 181 18.31 -22.07 11.63
C THR A 181 16.95 -22.39 11.03
N LEU A 182 16.76 -23.62 10.55
CA LEU A 182 15.45 -24.09 10.09
C LEU A 182 14.38 -23.96 11.19
N ALA A 183 14.79 -24.11 12.47
CA ALA A 183 13.92 -23.98 13.63
C ALA A 183 13.46 -22.52 13.83
N ASP A 184 14.35 -21.54 13.69
CA ASP A 184 13.99 -20.12 13.80
C ASP A 184 12.99 -19.69 12.72
N ARG A 185 13.17 -20.21 11.50
CA ARG A 185 12.22 -19.98 10.40
C ARG A 185 10.85 -20.62 10.67
N ALA A 186 10.84 -21.86 11.15
CA ALA A 186 9.60 -22.55 11.52
C ALA A 186 8.87 -21.84 12.66
N GLN A 187 9.60 -21.35 13.66
CA GLN A 187 9.06 -20.56 14.76
C GLN A 187 8.48 -19.23 14.28
N GLY A 188 9.18 -18.51 13.40
CA GLY A 188 8.68 -17.27 12.80
C GLY A 188 7.38 -17.49 12.02
N ILE A 189 7.31 -18.56 11.23
CA ILE A 189 6.07 -18.94 10.52
C ILE A 189 4.95 -19.27 11.51
N ALA A 190 5.23 -20.05 12.56
CA ALA A 190 4.24 -20.41 13.57
C ALA A 190 3.70 -19.19 14.33
N LEU A 191 4.58 -18.27 14.72
CA LEU A 191 4.20 -17.00 15.35
C LEU A 191 3.35 -16.13 14.42
N GLY A 192 3.76 -16.00 13.15
CA GLY A 192 2.98 -15.25 12.15
C GLY A 192 1.58 -15.84 11.93
N LEU A 193 1.48 -17.16 11.74
CA LEU A 193 0.19 -17.85 11.61
C LEU A 193 -0.66 -17.72 12.87
N GLY A 194 -0.04 -17.83 14.05
CA GLY A 194 -0.70 -17.62 15.33
C GLY A 194 -1.24 -16.20 15.48
N ALA A 195 -0.47 -15.18 15.07
CA ALA A 195 -0.88 -13.79 15.08
C ALA A 195 -2.08 -13.55 14.15
N ILE A 196 -2.04 -14.09 12.93
CA ILE A 196 -3.15 -14.06 11.95
C ILE A 196 -4.40 -14.72 12.55
N ALA A 197 -4.28 -15.93 13.08
CA ALA A 197 -5.41 -16.65 13.67
C ALA A 197 -6.01 -15.87 14.85
N ALA A 198 -5.17 -15.34 15.74
CA ALA A 198 -5.61 -14.52 16.86
C ALA A 198 -6.34 -13.24 16.40
N LEU A 199 -5.84 -12.55 15.38
CA LEU A 199 -6.51 -11.37 14.81
C LEU A 199 -7.85 -11.72 14.19
N ILE A 200 -7.95 -12.82 13.44
CA ILE A 200 -9.21 -13.28 12.83
C ILE A 200 -10.24 -13.59 13.91
N LEU A 201 -9.83 -14.28 14.98
CA LEU A 201 -10.71 -14.57 16.12
C LEU A 201 -11.14 -13.29 16.84
N ALA A 202 -10.19 -12.39 17.14
CA ALA A 202 -10.49 -11.11 17.77
C ALA A 202 -11.42 -10.27 16.91
N GLY A 203 -11.20 -10.21 15.60
CA GLY A 203 -12.09 -9.51 14.67
C GLY A 203 -13.50 -10.07 14.74
N ARG A 204 -13.64 -11.39 14.54
CA ARG A 204 -14.95 -12.05 14.50
C ARG A 204 -15.75 -11.89 15.80
N TYR A 205 -15.10 -11.93 16.97
CA TYR A 205 -15.79 -11.96 18.26
C TYR A 205 -15.81 -10.62 19.00
N LEU A 206 -14.85 -9.71 18.77
CA LEU A 206 -14.67 -8.51 19.58
C LEU A 206 -15.21 -7.23 18.91
N ILE A 207 -15.20 -7.16 17.57
CA ILE A 207 -15.60 -5.95 16.82
C ILE A 207 -17.04 -5.55 17.12
N ASN A 208 -18.01 -6.42 16.81
CA ASN A 208 -19.42 -6.07 16.96
C ASN A 208 -19.80 -5.75 18.42
N PRO A 209 -19.36 -6.51 19.44
CA PRO A 209 -19.62 -6.16 20.84
C PRO A 209 -19.04 -4.80 21.25
N ILE A 210 -17.78 -4.50 20.91
CA ILE A 210 -17.15 -3.22 21.26
C ILE A 210 -17.94 -2.06 20.65
N PHE A 211 -18.25 -2.11 19.35
CA PHE A 211 -18.98 -1.02 18.71
C PHE A 211 -20.44 -0.91 19.17
N SER A 212 -21.08 -2.03 19.49
CA SER A 212 -22.42 -2.01 20.07
C SER A 212 -22.45 -1.35 21.45
N LEU A 213 -21.43 -1.57 22.28
CA LEU A 213 -21.27 -0.94 23.58
C LEU A 213 -21.05 0.57 23.44
N LEU A 214 -20.16 0.98 22.54
CA LEU A 214 -19.88 2.40 22.27
C LEU A 214 -21.09 3.14 21.71
N ALA A 215 -21.83 2.49 20.79
CA ALA A 215 -23.07 3.02 20.24
C ALA A 215 -24.14 3.18 21.32
N ALA A 216 -24.29 2.20 22.22
CA ALA A 216 -25.22 2.28 23.34
C ALA A 216 -24.86 3.40 24.34
N ALA A 217 -23.57 3.66 24.52
CA ALA A 217 -23.07 4.78 25.33
C ALA A 217 -23.24 6.16 24.67
N GLN A 218 -23.70 6.24 23.42
CA GLN A 218 -23.82 7.46 22.61
C GLN A 218 -22.50 8.26 22.49
N ALA A 219 -21.37 7.59 22.67
CA ALA A 219 -20.04 8.21 22.70
C ALA A 219 -19.48 8.39 21.28
N ARG A 220 -20.09 9.27 20.47
CA ARG A 220 -19.71 9.49 19.06
C ARG A 220 -18.23 9.86 18.89
N GLU A 221 -17.68 10.67 19.77
CA GLU A 221 -16.27 11.07 19.76
C GLU A 221 -15.31 9.89 19.98
N VAL A 222 -15.76 8.86 20.70
CA VAL A 222 -14.98 7.66 21.00
C VAL A 222 -15.02 6.66 19.85
N MET A 223 -15.99 6.76 18.93
CA MET A 223 -16.12 5.85 17.78
C MET A 223 -14.91 5.98 16.84
N THR A 224 -14.50 7.21 16.52
CA THR A 224 -13.30 7.46 15.71
C THR A 224 -12.04 6.93 16.41
N ALA A 225 -11.92 7.16 17.72
CA ALA A 225 -10.80 6.64 18.50
C ALA A 225 -10.77 5.10 18.52
N ALA A 226 -11.93 4.44 18.62
CA ALA A 226 -12.05 2.99 18.55
C ALA A 226 -11.71 2.45 17.15
N ALA A 227 -12.15 3.14 16.09
CA ALA A 227 -11.76 2.81 14.72
C ALA A 227 -10.23 2.84 14.57
N LEU A 228 -9.60 3.96 14.95
CA LEU A 228 -8.14 4.11 14.92
C LEU A 228 -7.44 3.06 15.80
N LEU A 229 -7.97 2.76 16.99
CA LEU A 229 -7.41 1.73 17.87
C LEU A 229 -7.44 0.36 17.21
N ILE A 230 -8.49 0.02 16.47
CA ILE A 230 -8.54 -1.27 15.76
C ILE A 230 -7.56 -1.30 14.61
N VAL A 231 -7.46 -0.23 13.81
CA VAL A 231 -6.50 -0.18 12.71
C VAL A 231 -5.06 -0.29 13.23
N LEU A 232 -4.68 0.61 14.13
CA LEU A 232 -3.32 0.69 14.66
C LEU A 232 -3.00 -0.48 15.59
N GLY A 233 -3.96 -0.94 16.38
CA GLY A 233 -3.83 -2.11 17.25
C GLY A 233 -3.63 -3.41 16.46
N SER A 234 -4.34 -3.58 15.34
CA SER A 234 -4.15 -4.74 14.47
C SER A 234 -2.80 -4.68 13.75
N ALA A 235 -2.39 -3.50 13.32
CA ALA A 235 -1.07 -3.26 12.73
C ALA A 235 0.05 -3.59 13.72
N LEU A 236 -0.04 -3.07 14.96
CA LEU A 236 0.90 -3.35 16.04
C LEU A 236 0.93 -4.85 16.40
N TRP A 237 -0.23 -5.49 16.49
CA TRP A 237 -0.34 -6.91 16.79
C TRP A 237 0.43 -7.77 15.77
N MET A 238 0.27 -7.47 14.47
CA MET A 238 1.02 -8.15 13.43
C MET A 238 2.51 -7.86 13.49
N GLN A 239 2.89 -6.61 13.80
CA GLN A 239 4.30 -6.23 13.95
C GLN A 239 4.98 -7.03 15.08
N VAL A 240 4.30 -7.18 16.22
CA VAL A 240 4.78 -8.02 17.34
C VAL A 240 4.85 -9.50 16.92
N GLY A 241 3.94 -9.96 16.05
CA GLY A 241 3.96 -11.29 15.45
C GLY A 241 5.04 -11.51 14.38
N GLY A 242 5.89 -10.52 14.10
CA GLY A 242 6.95 -10.61 13.08
C GLY A 242 6.46 -10.39 11.64
N LEU A 243 5.25 -9.85 11.47
CA LEU A 243 4.64 -9.53 10.18
C LEU A 243 4.59 -8.01 9.97
N SER A 244 4.29 -7.56 8.74
CA SER A 244 4.21 -6.12 8.48
C SER A 244 2.98 -5.48 9.14
N ALA A 245 3.12 -4.23 9.60
CA ALA A 245 2.01 -3.41 10.10
C ALA A 245 0.89 -3.26 9.05
N ALA A 246 1.29 -3.10 7.78
CA ALA A 246 0.46 -3.10 6.59
C ALA A 246 -0.48 -4.32 6.50
N MET A 247 0.05 -5.53 6.78
CA MET A 247 -0.75 -6.76 6.78
C MET A 247 -1.81 -6.76 7.88
N GLY A 248 -1.49 -6.26 9.08
CA GLY A 248 -2.45 -6.18 10.18
C GLY A 248 -3.61 -5.25 9.88
N ALA A 249 -3.32 -4.08 9.32
CA ALA A 249 -4.35 -3.14 8.87
C ALA A 249 -5.22 -3.71 7.75
N PHE A 250 -4.62 -4.30 6.71
CA PHE A 250 -5.40 -4.91 5.63
C PHE A 250 -6.33 -6.02 6.15
N LEU A 251 -5.80 -6.96 6.95
CA LEU A 251 -6.60 -8.05 7.50
C LEU A 251 -7.72 -7.54 8.42
N ALA A 252 -7.45 -6.53 9.24
CA ALA A 252 -8.49 -5.88 10.03
C ALA A 252 -9.57 -5.31 9.11
N GLY A 253 -9.20 -4.55 8.09
CA GLY A 253 -10.17 -4.02 7.12
C GLY A 253 -11.05 -5.12 6.52
N VAL A 254 -10.44 -6.22 6.05
CA VAL A 254 -11.19 -7.37 5.49
C VAL A 254 -12.16 -7.96 6.50
N LEU A 255 -11.75 -8.12 7.77
CA LEU A 255 -12.62 -8.64 8.83
C LEU A 255 -13.77 -7.68 9.19
N LEU A 256 -13.54 -6.37 9.10
CA LEU A 256 -14.54 -5.32 9.38
C LEU A 256 -15.46 -5.04 8.17
N SER A 257 -15.09 -5.47 6.96
CA SER A 257 -15.83 -5.20 5.71
C SER A 257 -17.27 -5.75 5.67
N GLU A 258 -17.58 -6.76 6.49
CA GLU A 258 -18.92 -7.35 6.62
C GLU A 258 -19.63 -6.92 7.93
N SER A 259 -19.02 -6.05 8.74
CA SER A 259 -19.64 -5.52 9.96
C SER A 259 -20.73 -4.49 9.64
N SER A 260 -21.76 -4.44 10.49
CA SER A 260 -22.80 -3.40 10.46
C SER A 260 -22.24 -1.98 10.59
N TYR A 261 -21.03 -1.83 11.13
CA TYR A 261 -20.37 -0.54 11.35
C TYR A 261 -19.41 -0.12 10.22
N ARG A 262 -19.28 -0.91 9.14
CA ARG A 262 -18.32 -0.65 8.04
C ARG A 262 -18.33 0.80 7.56
N HIS A 263 -19.49 1.32 7.17
CA HIS A 263 -19.59 2.66 6.58
C HIS A 263 -19.18 3.75 7.56
N GLN A 264 -19.47 3.53 8.85
CA GLN A 264 -19.06 4.46 9.91
C GLN A 264 -17.54 4.42 10.10
N LEU A 265 -16.96 3.22 10.18
CA LEU A 265 -15.51 3.03 10.27
C LEU A 265 -14.77 3.66 9.09
N GLU A 266 -15.29 3.48 7.88
CA GLU A 266 -14.76 4.06 6.66
C GLU A 266 -14.76 5.60 6.74
N ALA A 267 -15.90 6.20 7.09
CA ALA A 267 -16.03 7.65 7.24
C ALA A 267 -15.14 8.22 8.36
N ASP A 268 -14.95 7.49 9.45
CA ASP A 268 -14.13 7.91 10.58
C ASP A 268 -12.62 7.86 10.26
N VAL A 269 -12.19 6.91 9.43
CA VAL A 269 -10.76 6.67 9.10
C VAL A 269 -10.34 7.42 7.83
N GLU A 270 -11.24 7.64 6.89
CA GLU A 270 -10.97 8.28 5.59
C GLU A 270 -10.21 9.62 5.68
N PRO A 271 -10.55 10.57 6.59
CA PRO A 271 -9.82 11.83 6.72
C PRO A 271 -8.34 11.63 7.06
N PHE A 272 -8.05 10.68 7.95
CA PHE A 272 -6.70 10.33 8.36
C PHE A 272 -5.93 9.65 7.24
N ARG A 273 -6.57 8.72 6.52
CA ARG A 273 -6.00 8.09 5.32
C ARG A 273 -5.51 9.16 4.35
N GLY A 274 -6.37 10.11 3.97
CA GLY A 274 -6.04 11.13 2.97
C GLY A 274 -4.84 11.99 3.38
N LEU A 275 -4.81 12.45 4.64
CA LEU A 275 -3.74 13.28 5.17
C LEU A 275 -2.40 12.52 5.27
N LEU A 276 -2.42 11.34 5.90
CA LEU A 276 -1.21 10.56 6.17
C LEU A 276 -0.64 9.94 4.89
N LEU A 277 -1.48 9.52 3.95
CA LEU A 277 -1.02 9.03 2.66
C LEU A 277 -0.39 10.14 1.81
N GLY A 278 -0.94 11.36 1.89
CA GLY A 278 -0.31 12.54 1.29
C GLY A 278 1.07 12.82 1.89
N LEU A 279 1.18 12.73 3.23
CA LEU A 279 2.46 12.84 3.94
C LEU A 279 3.45 11.73 3.51
N PHE A 280 2.98 10.51 3.26
CA PHE A 280 3.81 9.40 2.79
C PHE A 280 4.42 9.69 1.44
N PHE A 281 3.62 10.12 0.47
CA PHE A 281 4.13 10.45 -0.85
C PHE A 281 5.03 11.70 -0.84
N LEU A 282 4.77 12.68 0.02
CA LEU A 282 5.71 13.78 0.26
C LEU A 282 7.05 13.26 0.78
N ALA A 283 7.02 12.38 1.78
CA ALA A 283 8.22 11.82 2.40
C ALA A 283 9.04 10.96 1.43
N VAL A 284 8.37 10.13 0.63
CA VAL A 284 9.01 9.38 -0.47
C VAL A 284 9.61 10.33 -1.52
N GLY A 285 8.91 11.41 -1.85
CA GLY A 285 9.43 12.45 -2.74
C GLY A 285 10.69 13.13 -2.20
N MET A 286 10.70 13.45 -0.90
CA MET A 286 11.88 14.01 -0.21
C MET A 286 13.06 13.02 -0.17
N ALA A 287 12.78 11.72 -0.01
CA ALA A 287 13.79 10.68 0.03
C ALA A 287 14.40 10.34 -1.35
N LEU A 288 13.84 10.88 -2.44
CA LEU A 288 14.34 10.64 -3.79
C LEU A 288 15.68 11.37 -4.03
N ASP A 289 16.77 10.60 -4.09
CA ASP A 289 18.11 11.12 -4.39
C ASP A 289 18.28 11.42 -5.89
N LEU A 290 18.24 12.71 -6.24
CA LEU A 290 18.44 13.17 -7.63
C LEU A 290 19.84 12.89 -8.17
N SER A 291 20.85 12.73 -7.32
CA SER A 291 22.20 12.34 -7.74
C SER A 291 22.24 10.89 -8.18
N VAL A 292 21.49 10.01 -7.52
CA VAL A 292 21.31 8.61 -7.97
C VAL A 292 20.54 8.56 -9.28
N VAL A 293 19.45 9.34 -9.42
CA VAL A 293 18.68 9.42 -10.66
C VAL A 293 19.55 9.93 -11.81
N ALA A 294 20.30 11.02 -11.61
CA ALA A 294 21.18 11.59 -12.63
C ALA A 294 22.32 10.65 -13.03
N ARG A 295 22.86 9.85 -12.11
CA ARG A 295 23.90 8.86 -12.44
C ARG A 295 23.38 7.65 -13.20
N ASN A 296 22.10 7.29 -13.00
CA ASN A 296 21.50 6.07 -13.54
C ASN A 296 20.39 6.36 -14.57
N TRP A 297 20.33 7.56 -15.14
CA TRP A 297 19.19 7.99 -15.96
C TRP A 297 18.97 7.09 -17.18
N GLN A 298 20.04 6.58 -17.81
CA GLN A 298 19.90 5.63 -18.92
C GLN A 298 19.29 4.31 -18.46
N LEU A 299 19.75 3.78 -17.33
CA LEU A 299 19.21 2.54 -16.75
C LEU A 299 17.74 2.70 -16.40
N ILE A 300 17.37 3.84 -15.79
CA ILE A 300 15.97 4.14 -15.45
C ILE A 300 15.12 4.20 -16.72
N LEU A 301 15.55 4.95 -17.74
CA LEU A 301 14.79 5.09 -18.99
C LEU A 301 14.58 3.74 -19.68
N ILE A 302 15.63 2.95 -19.81
CA ILE A 302 15.57 1.60 -20.41
C ILE A 302 14.65 0.70 -19.57
N SER A 303 14.78 0.72 -18.25
CA SER A 303 13.98 -0.10 -17.35
C SER A 303 12.50 0.27 -17.42
N VAL A 304 12.16 1.56 -17.43
CA VAL A 304 10.77 2.02 -17.56
C VAL A 304 10.14 1.50 -18.85
N VAL A 305 10.83 1.63 -19.98
CA VAL A 305 10.34 1.14 -21.28
C VAL A 305 10.19 -0.38 -21.26
N ALA A 306 11.22 -1.11 -20.78
CA ALA A 306 11.22 -2.56 -20.72
C ALA A 306 10.11 -3.10 -19.81
N LEU A 307 9.98 -2.58 -18.59
CA LEU A 307 8.95 -2.98 -17.63
C LEU A 307 7.55 -2.70 -18.17
N THR A 308 7.34 -1.55 -18.81
CA THR A 308 6.05 -1.19 -19.41
C THR A 308 5.68 -2.16 -20.53
N ILE A 309 6.61 -2.43 -21.46
CA ILE A 309 6.39 -3.38 -22.57
C ILE A 309 6.12 -4.79 -22.02
N LEU A 310 6.93 -5.27 -21.09
CA LEU A 310 6.78 -6.62 -20.53
C LEU A 310 5.47 -6.78 -19.76
N LYS A 311 5.05 -5.78 -18.99
CA LYS A 311 3.75 -5.79 -18.31
C LYS A 311 2.60 -5.79 -19.31
N MET A 312 2.68 -4.99 -20.39
CA MET A 312 1.69 -5.03 -21.47
C MET A 312 1.62 -6.40 -22.15
N VAL A 313 2.77 -7.02 -22.43
CA VAL A 313 2.84 -8.37 -23.01
C VAL A 313 2.23 -9.40 -22.06
N ALA A 314 2.56 -9.35 -20.76
CA ALA A 314 2.01 -10.24 -19.74
C ALA A 314 0.48 -10.18 -19.72
N ILE A 315 -0.07 -8.97 -19.64
CA ILE A 315 -1.52 -8.73 -19.61
C ILE A 315 -2.16 -9.20 -20.92
N TYR A 316 -1.56 -8.89 -22.08
CA TYR A 316 -2.07 -9.31 -23.38
C TYR A 316 -2.12 -10.83 -23.53
N VAL A 317 -1.03 -11.53 -23.17
CA VAL A 317 -0.96 -13.00 -23.23
C VAL A 317 -2.02 -13.62 -22.34
N VAL A 318 -2.14 -13.16 -21.09
CA VAL A 318 -3.14 -13.68 -20.15
C VAL A 318 -4.56 -13.40 -20.65
N ALA A 319 -4.83 -12.20 -21.15
CA ALA A 319 -6.14 -11.86 -21.72
C ALA A 319 -6.52 -12.65 -22.98
N ARG A 320 -5.56 -13.24 -23.70
CA ARG A 320 -5.81 -14.10 -24.88
C ARG A 320 -6.02 -15.56 -24.52
N LEU A 321 -5.48 -16.02 -23.39
CA LEU A 321 -5.60 -17.40 -22.93
C LEU A 321 -6.90 -17.68 -22.15
N PHE A 322 -7.55 -16.65 -21.62
CA PHE A 322 -8.79 -16.70 -20.82
C PHE A 322 -9.97 -15.99 -21.51
#